data_AF-A0A351BFW8-F1
#
_entry.id   AF-A0A351BFW8-F1
#
_cell.length_a   1.000
_cell.length_b   1.000
_cell.length_c   1.000
_cell.angle_alpha   90.00
_cell.angle_beta   90.00
_cell.angle_gamma   90.00
#
_symmetry.space_group_name_H-M   'P 1'
#
loop_
_entity.id
_entity.type
_entity.pdbx_description
1 polymer ?
#
loop_
_entity_poly.entity_id
_entity_poly.type
_entity_poly.pdbx_seq_one_letter_code
_entity_poly.pdbx_strand_id
1 'polypeptide(L)' 'ERILQAVGSTLWIADEEKMDAVTAISGSGPAYVFLFIEALQQAAGELGLTAAQARQLSIDTVLGA' A
#
# COMPACT_ATOMS: atom_id res chain seq x y z
N GLU A 1 -17.61 16.50 0.42
CA GLU A 1 -16.98 15.62 1.43
C GLU A 1 -17.75 14.31 1.67
N ARG A 2 -19.02 14.35 2.09
CA ARG A 2 -19.80 13.14 2.49
C ARG A 2 -19.76 11.95 1.52
N ILE A 3 -19.82 12.18 0.21
CA ILE A 3 -19.79 11.08 -0.78
C ILE A 3 -18.42 10.39 -0.79
N LEU A 4 -17.32 11.16 -0.82
CA LEU A 4 -15.95 10.62 -0.89
C LEU A 4 -15.51 9.98 0.42
N GLN A 5 -16.02 10.47 1.56
CA GLN A 5 -15.72 9.88 2.87
C GLN A 5 -16.30 8.47 3.06
N ALA A 6 -17.24 8.04 2.21
CA ALA A 6 -17.78 6.68 2.25
C ALA A 6 -16.74 5.60 1.85
N VAL A 7 -15.66 5.98 1.17
CA VAL A 7 -14.62 5.06 0.68
C VAL A 7 -13.23 5.31 1.28
N GLY A 8 -13.10 6.25 2.22
CA GLY A 8 -11.82 6.53 2.88
C GLY A 8 -11.72 7.93 3.48
N SER A 9 -10.52 8.29 3.92
CA SER A 9 -10.22 9.63 4.43
C SER A 9 -10.12 10.65 3.30
N THR A 10 -10.57 11.88 3.55
CA THR A 10 -10.42 13.01 2.62
C THR A 10 -9.43 14.03 3.16
N LEU A 11 -8.56 14.54 2.29
CA LEU A 11 -7.64 15.64 2.60
C LEU A 11 -7.89 16.77 1.59
N TRP A 12 -8.24 17.96 2.09
CA TRP A 12 -8.41 19.13 1.23
C TRP A 12 -7.07 19.76 0.88
N ILE A 13 -6.86 20.04 -0.41
CA ILE A 13 -5.66 20.69 -0.94
C ILE A 13 -6.08 22.00 -1.58
N ALA A 14 -5.61 23.12 -1.02
CA ALA A 14 -5.99 24.46 -1.48
C ALA A 14 -5.25 24.92 -2.74
N ASP A 15 -4.14 24.27 -3.06
CA ASP A 15 -3.22 24.63 -4.15
C ASP A 15 -3.20 23.51 -5.20
N GLU A 16 -3.76 23.81 -6.37
CA GLU A 16 -3.96 22.84 -7.45
C GLU A 16 -2.63 22.28 -7.99
N GLU A 17 -1.54 23.05 -7.93
CA GLU A 17 -0.21 22.59 -8.38
C GLU A 17 0.30 21.37 -7.58
N LYS A 18 -0.25 21.12 -6.40
CA LYS A 18 0.10 19.95 -5.57
C LYS A 18 -0.60 18.65 -5.99
N MET A 19 -1.55 18.70 -6.93
CA MET A 19 -2.33 17.51 -7.33
C MET A 19 -1.47 16.43 -8.00
N ASP A 20 -0.38 16.80 -8.68
CA ASP A 20 0.58 15.84 -9.22
C ASP A 20 1.26 15.04 -8.10
N ALA A 21 1.66 15.72 -7.02
CA ALA A 21 2.25 15.07 -5.85
C ALA A 21 1.23 14.18 -5.13
N VAL A 22 -0.04 14.63 -5.01
CA VAL A 22 -1.11 13.80 -4.45
C VAL A 22 -1.26 12.51 -5.25
N THR A 23 -1.30 12.61 -6.58
CA THR A 23 -1.42 11.45 -7.48
C THR A 23 -0.22 10.51 -7.33
N ALA A 24 1.00 11.04 -7.29
CA ALA A 24 2.21 10.24 -7.12
C ALA A 24 2.24 9.46 -5.79
N ILE A 25 1.72 10.05 -4.71
CA ILE A 25 1.74 9.41 -3.39
C ILE A 25 0.52 8.53 -3.15
N SER A 26 -0.70 9.02 -3.33
CA SER A 26 -1.91 8.25 -2.99
C SER A 26 -2.47 7.44 -4.15
N GLY A 27 -2.30 7.93 -5.39
CA GLY A 27 -2.72 7.20 -6.60
C GLY A 27 -1.76 6.05 -6.92
N SER A 28 -0.45 6.32 -6.94
CA SER A 28 0.58 5.30 -7.20
C SER A 28 1.05 4.55 -5.94
N GLY A 29 0.87 5.13 -4.75
CA GLY A 29 1.34 4.55 -3.48
C GLY A 29 0.94 3.08 -3.24
N PRO A 30 -0.33 2.67 -3.48
CA PRO A 30 -0.72 1.28 -3.33
C PRO A 30 0.14 0.32 -4.18
N ALA A 31 0.52 0.70 -5.40
CA ALA A 31 1.37 -0.13 -6.25
C ALA A 31 2.77 -0.31 -5.64
N TYR A 32 3.34 0.73 -5.02
CA TYR A 32 4.62 0.64 -4.33
C TYR A 32 4.56 -0.31 -3.12
N VAL A 33 3.47 -0.24 -2.36
CA VAL A 33 3.24 -1.14 -1.22
C VAL A 33 3.05 -2.58 -1.68
N PHE A 34 2.34 -2.82 -2.80
CA PHE A 34 2.20 -4.17 -3.36
C PHE A 34 3.55 -4.73 -3.83
N LEU A 35 4.37 -3.93 -4.49
CA LEU A 35 5.72 -4.33 -4.89
C LEU A 35 6.59 -4.66 -3.66
N PHE A 36 6.49 -3.86 -2.59
CA PHE A 36 7.19 -4.15 -1.34
C PHE A 36 6.75 -5.47 -0.71
N ILE A 37 5.44 -5.73 -0.65
CA ILE A 37 4.88 -7.00 -0.16
C ILE A 37 5.35 -8.18 -1.02
N GLU A 38 5.40 -8.02 -2.35
CA GLU A 38 5.92 -9.05 -3.26
C GLU A 38 7.40 -9.37 -2.96
N ALA A 39 8.23 -8.34 -2.75
CA ALA A 39 9.64 -8.52 -2.38
C ALA A 39 9.79 -9.26 -1.03
N LEU A 40 8.96 -8.94 -0.03
CA LEU A 40 8.93 -9.69 1.25
C LEU A 40 8.55 -11.16 1.05
N GLN A 41 7.57 -11.44 0.19
CA GLN A 41 7.17 -12.82 -0.12
C GLN A 41 8.28 -13.60 -0.81
N GLN A 42 9.02 -12.97 -1.73
CA GLN A 42 10.17 -13.57 -2.40
C GLN A 42 11.26 -13.94 -1.39
N ALA A 43 11.64 -12.99 -0.53
CA ALA A 43 12.64 -13.22 0.53
C ALA A 43 12.20 -14.32 1.50
N ALA A 44 10.92 -14.35 1.88
CA ALA A 44 10.35 -15.43 2.70
C ALA A 44 10.44 -16.81 2.02
N GLY A 45 10.23 -16.86 0.70
CA GLY A 45 10.41 -18.07 -0.10
C GLY A 45 11.86 -18.56 -0.13
N GLU A 46 12.82 -17.65 -0.26
CA GLU A 46 14.26 -17.96 -0.16
C GLU A 46 14.66 -18.53 1.20
N LEU A 47 13.92 -18.16 2.26
CA LEU A 47 14.07 -18.69 3.61
C LEU A 47 13.31 -20.02 3.85
N GLY A 48 12.69 -20.58 2.81
CA GLY A 48 12.04 -21.89 2.84
C GLY A 48 10.57 -21.88 3.28
N LEU A 49 9.92 -20.70 3.36
CA LEU A 49 8.50 -20.62 3.67
C LEU A 49 7.65 -21.03 2.47
N THR A 50 6.51 -21.67 2.73
CA THR A 50 5.51 -21.91 1.69
C THR A 50 4.94 -20.59 1.18
N ALA A 51 4.45 -20.56 -0.06
CA ALA A 51 3.81 -19.36 -0.63
C ALA A 51 2.67 -18.81 0.25
N ALA A 52 1.91 -19.69 0.91
CA ALA A 52 0.85 -19.29 1.83
C ALA A 52 1.39 -18.61 3.11
N GLN A 53 2.44 -19.17 3.72
CA GLN A 53 3.11 -18.58 4.88
C GLN A 53 3.77 -17.23 4.52
N ALA A 54 4.52 -17.20 3.41
CA ALA A 54 5.17 -15.99 2.91
C ALA A 54 4.16 -14.87 2.67
N ARG A 55 3.02 -15.18 2.02
CA ARG A 55 1.94 -14.23 1.77
C ARG A 55 1.33 -13.70 3.06
N GLN A 56 0.98 -14.59 3.99
CA GLN A 56 0.36 -14.21 5.26
C GLN A 56 1.28 -13.29 6.06
N LEU A 57 2.51 -13.73 6.31
CA LEU A 57 3.48 -12.96 7.10
C LEU A 57 3.80 -11.60 6.48
N SER A 58 3.96 -11.53 5.15
CA SER A 58 4.28 -10.27 4.48
C SER A 58 3.14 -9.26 4.57
N ILE A 59 1.89 -9.71 4.44
CA ILE A 59 0.71 -8.84 4.55
C ILE A 59 0.54 -8.36 6.00
N ASP A 60 0.60 -9.27 6.97
CA ASP A 60 0.42 -8.93 8.39
C ASP A 60 1.51 -7.96 8.86
N THR A 61 2.77 -8.18 8.43
CA THR A 61 3.89 -7.28 8.74
C THR A 61 3.64 -5.85 8.25
N VAL A 62 3.14 -5.69 7.01
CA VAL A 62 2.87 -4.36 6.43
C VAL A 62 1.62 -3.72 7.03
N LEU A 63 0.62 -4.53 7.38
CA LEU A 63 -0.58 -4.08 8.10
C LEU A 63 -0.26 -3.65 9.54
N GLY A 64 0.80 -4.21 10.13
CA GLY A 64 1.20 -3.99 11.52
C GLY A 64 0.43 -4.84 12.53
N ALA A 65 0.05 -6.06 12.15
CA ALA A 65 -0.77 -7.00 12.93
C ALA A 65 0.05 -8.14 13.56
#